data_AF-A0AB35U3R9-F1
#
_entry.id   AF-A0AB35U3R9-F1
#
_cell.length_a   1.000
_cell.length_b   1.000
_cell.length_c   1.000
_cell.angle_alpha   90.00
_cell.angle_beta   90.00
_cell.angle_gamma   90.00
#
_symmetry.space_group_name_H-M   'P 1'
#
loop_
_entity.id
_entity.type
_entity.pdbx_description
1 polymer ?
#
loop_
_entity_poly.entity_id
_entity_poly.type
_entity_poly.pdbx_seq_one_letter_code
_entity_poly.pdbx_strand_id
1 'polypeptide(L)'
;MGNRNNLASAAVSEADKIKAINKELSKFSQKYEDLPPRTQKYLLLAEDFLIDQSSQMNHLFKNFKTVSFSVDAFCTYAGVTRQALYKKNSNQQQSYKPVIDLINSVGPKYESKRQEVIRDYIRSGTIDQQLMNSLLAKEAERMQIKRELEEKNAQIRTLEAQVKALERQLNNVHRMS
;
A
#
# COMPACT_ATOMS: atom_id res chain seq x y z
N MET A 1 -3.95 8.86 -30.61
CA MET A 1 -3.40 7.49 -30.64
C MET A 1 -2.95 7.14 -29.24
N GLY A 2 -3.67 6.24 -28.57
CA GLY A 2 -3.41 5.88 -27.17
C GLY A 2 -2.24 4.91 -27.06
N ASN A 3 -1.16 5.35 -26.42
CA ASN A 3 0.02 4.54 -26.18
C ASN A 3 -0.25 3.59 -25.01
N ARG A 4 -0.77 2.39 -25.29
CA ARG A 4 -0.82 1.28 -24.32
C ARG A 4 0.60 0.73 -24.20
N ASN A 5 1.37 1.27 -23.27
CA ASN A 5 2.62 0.65 -22.84
C ASN A 5 2.28 -0.70 -22.20
N ASN A 6 2.52 -1.78 -22.95
CA ASN A 6 2.64 -3.13 -22.43
C ASN A 6 3.86 -3.17 -21.49
N LEU A 7 3.64 -2.81 -20.23
CA LEU A 7 4.47 -3.28 -19.13
C LEU A 7 4.05 -4.72 -18.87
N ALA A 8 4.70 -5.66 -19.56
CA ALA A 8 4.63 -7.06 -19.17
C ALA A 8 5.27 -7.18 -17.78
N SER A 9 4.47 -7.06 -16.72
CA SER A 9 4.89 -7.58 -15.42
C SER A 9 5.11 -9.08 -15.64
N ALA A 10 6.21 -9.63 -15.11
CA ALA A 10 6.39 -11.07 -15.10
C ALA A 10 5.11 -11.68 -14.51
N ALA A 11 4.43 -12.54 -15.27
CA ALA A 11 3.16 -13.11 -14.84
C ALA A 11 3.44 -13.96 -13.60
N VAL A 12 3.04 -13.46 -12.43
CA VAL A 12 3.15 -14.21 -11.17
C VAL A 12 2.25 -15.43 -11.30
N SER A 13 2.79 -16.61 -11.06
CA SER A 13 2.03 -17.85 -11.22
C SER A 13 0.85 -17.86 -10.25
N GLU A 14 -0.24 -18.51 -10.64
CA GLU A 14 -1.42 -18.63 -9.77
C GLU A 14 -1.08 -19.33 -8.44
N ALA A 15 -0.14 -20.30 -8.47
CA ALA A 15 0.36 -20.97 -7.28
C ALA A 15 1.08 -20.01 -6.32
N ASP A 16 1.88 -19.07 -6.85
CA ASP A 16 2.54 -18.05 -6.03
C ASP A 16 1.54 -17.06 -5.44
N LYS A 17 0.51 -16.68 -6.20
CA LYS A 17 -0.60 -15.85 -5.71
C LYS A 17 -1.34 -16.53 -4.59
N ILE A 18 -1.72 -17.80 -4.75
CA ILE A 18 -2.40 -18.57 -3.70
C ILE A 18 -1.53 -18.68 -2.46
N LYS A 19 -0.21 -18.86 -2.61
CA LYS A 19 0.73 -18.87 -1.48
C LYS A 19 0.76 -17.53 -0.73
N ALA A 20 0.76 -16.40 -1.46
CA ALA A 20 0.69 -15.06 -0.87
C ALA A 20 -0.65 -14.82 -0.17
N ILE A 21 -1.76 -15.18 -0.80
CA ILE A 21 -3.12 -15.09 -0.25
C ILE A 21 -3.22 -15.94 1.02
N ASN A 22 -2.77 -17.19 1.00
CA ASN A 22 -2.82 -18.08 2.17
C ASN A 22 -1.96 -17.56 3.32
N LYS A 23 -0.82 -16.93 3.05
CA LYS A 23 -0.01 -16.27 4.07
C LYS A 23 -0.82 -15.18 4.79
N GLU A 24 -1.58 -14.37 4.06
CA GLU A 24 -2.41 -13.31 4.64
C GLU A 24 -3.69 -13.84 5.31
N LEU A 25 -4.38 -14.80 4.70
CA LEU A 25 -5.57 -15.45 5.28
C LEU A 25 -5.27 -16.19 6.59
N SER A 26 -4.06 -16.74 6.74
CA SER A 26 -3.65 -17.45 7.96
C SER A 26 -3.73 -16.56 9.22
N LYS A 27 -3.56 -15.23 9.07
CA LYS A 27 -3.71 -14.25 10.16
C LYS A 27 -5.14 -14.19 10.70
N PHE A 28 -6.11 -14.61 9.88
CA PHE A 28 -7.53 -14.65 10.19
C PHE A 28 -8.05 -16.07 10.42
N SER A 29 -7.14 -17.05 10.56
CA SER A 29 -7.47 -18.47 10.69
C SER A 29 -8.30 -19.02 9.52
N GLN A 30 -8.09 -18.49 8.31
CA GLN A 30 -8.72 -18.95 7.08
C GLN A 30 -7.69 -19.57 6.14
N LYS A 31 -8.16 -20.46 5.25
CA LYS A 31 -7.38 -21.00 4.13
C LYS A 31 -8.15 -20.79 2.84
N TYR A 32 -7.42 -20.48 1.78
CA TYR A 32 -7.97 -20.22 0.46
C TYR A 32 -8.84 -21.38 -0.02
N GLU A 33 -8.38 -22.61 0.18
CA GLU A 33 -9.03 -23.84 -0.28
C GLU A 33 -10.39 -24.10 0.40
N ASP A 34 -10.56 -23.59 1.62
CA ASP A 34 -11.79 -23.76 2.42
C ASP A 34 -12.88 -22.73 2.05
N LEU A 35 -12.56 -21.74 1.21
CA LEU A 35 -13.48 -20.66 0.83
C LEU A 35 -14.36 -21.03 -0.37
N PRO A 36 -15.55 -20.39 -0.51
CA PRO A 36 -16.39 -20.58 -1.69
C PRO A 36 -15.65 -20.24 -3.00
N PRO A 37 -15.91 -20.94 -4.12
CA PRO A 37 -15.21 -20.71 -5.39
C PRO A 37 -15.28 -19.26 -5.90
N ARG A 38 -16.41 -18.59 -5.66
CA ARG A 38 -16.57 -17.17 -6.00
C ARG A 38 -15.62 -16.27 -5.21
N THR A 39 -15.41 -16.58 -3.92
CA THR A 39 -14.50 -15.84 -3.04
C THR A 39 -13.05 -16.08 -3.44
N GLN A 40 -12.68 -17.33 -3.73
CA GLN A 40 -11.36 -17.70 -4.26
C GLN A 40 -11.01 -16.90 -5.52
N LYS A 41 -11.94 -16.83 -6.48
CA LYS A 41 -11.78 -16.02 -7.70
C LYS A 41 -11.56 -14.53 -7.41
N TYR A 42 -12.31 -13.95 -6.47
CA TYR A 42 -12.12 -12.54 -6.12
C TYR A 42 -10.80 -12.28 -5.38
N LEU A 43 -10.31 -13.22 -4.59
CA LEU A 43 -9.01 -13.11 -3.92
C LEU A 43 -7.86 -13.11 -4.94
N LEU A 44 -7.92 -13.94 -5.98
CA LEU A 44 -6.96 -13.91 -7.08
C LEU A 44 -7.00 -12.57 -7.83
N LEU A 45 -8.19 -12.05 -8.13
CA LEU A 45 -8.34 -10.74 -8.76
C LEU A 45 -7.84 -9.59 -7.88
N ALA A 46 -8.04 -9.68 -6.57
CA ALA A 46 -7.52 -8.71 -5.61
C ALA A 46 -5.99 -8.73 -5.58
N GLU A 47 -5.38 -9.91 -5.58
CA GLU A 47 -3.92 -10.05 -5.65
C GLU A 47 -3.36 -9.47 -6.95
N ASP A 48 -4.00 -9.75 -8.09
CA ASP A 48 -3.64 -9.16 -9.38
C ASP A 48 -3.72 -7.63 -9.38
N PHE A 49 -4.80 -7.09 -8.81
CA PHE A 49 -4.96 -5.64 -8.65
C PHE A 49 -3.84 -5.05 -7.79
N LEU A 50 -3.50 -5.65 -6.64
CA LEU A 50 -2.46 -5.15 -5.74
C LEU A 50 -1.07 -5.19 -6.39
N ILE A 51 -0.75 -6.24 -7.14
CA ILE A 51 0.49 -6.35 -7.91
C ILE A 51 0.58 -5.24 -8.97
N ASP A 52 -0.50 -5.03 -9.74
CA ASP A 52 -0.54 -4.00 -10.77
C ASP A 52 -0.39 -2.59 -10.18
N GLN A 53 -1.11 -2.28 -9.11
CA GLN A 53 -0.97 -0.99 -8.42
C GLN A 53 0.44 -0.76 -7.88
N SER A 54 1.07 -1.79 -7.31
CA SER A 54 2.47 -1.72 -6.86
C SER A 54 3.44 -1.44 -8.02
N SER A 55 3.23 -2.09 -9.17
CA SER A 55 4.01 -1.87 -10.38
C SER A 55 3.87 -0.43 -10.91
N GLN A 56 2.63 0.07 -11.00
CA GLN A 56 2.35 1.44 -11.42
C GLN A 56 3.00 2.46 -10.48
N MET A 57 2.91 2.25 -9.17
CA MET A 57 3.54 3.10 -8.17
C MET A 57 5.07 3.14 -8.33
N ASN A 58 5.70 1.97 -8.55
CA ASN A 58 7.15 1.89 -8.81
C ASN A 58 7.57 2.64 -10.08
N HIS A 59 6.76 2.55 -11.15
CA HIS A 59 7.00 3.29 -12.38
C HIS A 59 6.90 4.81 -12.17
N LEU A 60 5.86 5.27 -11.47
CA LEU A 60 5.70 6.68 -11.11
C LEU A 60 6.88 7.19 -10.27
N PHE A 61 7.32 6.41 -9.29
CA PHE A 61 8.45 6.78 -8.44
C PHE A 61 9.79 6.81 -9.19
N LYS A 62 10.00 5.84 -10.11
CA LYS A 62 11.18 5.84 -10.99
C LYS A 62 11.21 7.09 -11.87
N ASN A 63 10.07 7.48 -12.44
CA ASN A 63 9.97 8.70 -13.24
C ASN A 63 10.17 9.95 -12.41
N PHE A 64 9.66 9.98 -11.18
CA PHE A 64 9.89 11.10 -10.26
C PHE A 64 11.38 11.30 -9.94
N LYS A 65 12.12 10.19 -9.75
CA LYS A 65 13.57 10.19 -9.53
C LYS A 65 14.38 10.68 -10.73
N THR A 66 13.85 10.63 -11.95
CA THR A 66 14.57 11.06 -13.17
C THR A 66 14.30 12.51 -13.56
N VAL A 67 13.31 13.18 -12.95
CA VAL A 67 13.04 14.61 -13.18
C VAL A 67 14.20 15.46 -12.69
N SER A 68 14.92 16.13 -13.59
CA SER A 68 16.00 17.07 -13.24
C SER A 68 15.57 18.50 -13.50
N PHE A 69 15.97 19.43 -12.62
CA PHE A 69 15.74 20.87 -12.79
C PHE A 69 17.01 21.60 -13.30
N SER A 70 17.90 20.89 -13.98
CA SER A 70 19.14 21.45 -14.55
C SER A 70 18.95 22.12 -15.91
N VAL A 71 19.95 22.89 -16.34
CA VAL A 71 20.02 23.46 -17.70
C VAL A 71 19.97 22.36 -18.77
N ASP A 72 20.54 21.18 -18.52
CA ASP A 72 20.48 20.05 -19.46
C ASP A 72 19.06 19.47 -19.60
N ALA A 73 18.33 19.40 -18.50
CA ALA A 73 16.93 18.98 -18.52
C ALA A 73 16.07 19.99 -19.30
N PHE A 74 16.33 21.28 -19.12
CA PHE A 74 15.69 22.33 -19.91
C PHE A 74 16.02 22.21 -21.41
N CYS A 75 17.28 21.96 -21.77
CA CYS A 75 17.68 21.75 -23.16
C CYS A 75 16.88 20.62 -23.81
N THR A 76 16.75 19.49 -23.11
CA THR A 76 15.94 18.34 -23.55
C THR A 76 14.47 18.72 -23.70
N TYR A 77 13.89 19.42 -22.72
CA TYR A 77 12.49 19.85 -22.74
C TYR A 77 12.18 20.82 -23.90
N ALA A 78 13.03 21.82 -24.10
CA ALA A 78 12.83 22.85 -25.11
C ALA A 78 13.29 22.43 -26.51
N GLY A 79 13.87 21.23 -26.67
CA GLY A 79 14.38 20.75 -27.96
C GLY A 79 15.56 21.58 -28.49
N VAL A 80 16.34 22.19 -27.60
CA VAL A 80 17.49 23.04 -27.95
C VAL A 80 18.79 22.42 -27.49
N THR A 81 19.88 22.63 -28.23
CA THR A 81 21.20 22.17 -27.79
C THR A 81 21.76 23.10 -26.73
N ARG A 82 22.53 22.54 -25.79
CA ARG A 82 23.26 23.34 -24.80
C ARG A 82 24.15 24.39 -25.47
N GLN A 83 24.83 24.02 -26.56
CA GLN A 83 25.67 24.95 -27.32
C GLN A 83 24.90 26.17 -27.85
N ALA A 84 23.64 26.00 -28.27
CA ALA A 84 22.80 27.11 -28.72
C ALA A 84 22.48 28.10 -27.57
N LEU A 85 22.26 27.59 -26.36
CA LEU A 85 22.03 28.39 -25.15
C LEU A 85 23.24 29.24 -24.74
N TYR A 86 24.46 28.70 -24.92
CA TYR A 86 25.70 29.37 -24.54
C TYR A 86 26.35 30.17 -25.68
N LYS A 87 25.76 30.15 -26.89
CA LYS A 87 26.27 30.87 -28.06
C LYS A 87 26.23 32.38 -27.81
N LYS A 88 27.36 33.03 -28.08
CA LYS A 88 27.47 34.49 -28.02
C LYS A 88 26.91 35.12 -29.30
N ASN A 89 26.26 36.27 -29.15
CA ASN A 89 25.83 37.11 -30.27
C ASN A 89 27.02 37.90 -30.85
N SER A 90 26.76 38.74 -31.86
CA SER A 90 27.75 39.61 -32.50
C SER A 90 28.47 40.55 -31.53
N ASN A 91 27.86 40.85 -30.38
CA ASN A 91 28.42 41.71 -29.34
C ASN A 91 29.17 40.91 -28.25
N GLN A 92 29.50 39.64 -28.51
CA GLN A 92 30.11 38.70 -27.56
C GLN A 92 29.29 38.41 -26.30
N GLN A 93 28.00 38.75 -26.29
CA GLN A 93 27.11 38.53 -25.15
C GLN A 93 26.32 37.23 -25.33
N GLN A 94 26.09 36.51 -24.23
CA GLN A 94 25.23 35.33 -24.22
C GLN A 94 23.76 35.76 -24.13
N SER A 95 23.04 35.72 -25.25
CA SER A 95 21.64 36.16 -25.33
C SER A 95 20.72 35.44 -24.34
N TYR A 96 21.02 34.17 -24.03
CA TYR A 96 20.22 33.35 -23.12
C TYR A 96 20.80 33.24 -21.70
N LYS A 97 21.79 34.08 -21.36
CA LYS A 97 22.36 34.13 -20.00
C LYS A 97 21.28 34.31 -18.91
N PRO A 98 20.26 35.17 -19.07
CA PRO A 98 19.20 35.30 -18.06
C PRO A 98 18.43 33.99 -17.82
N VAL A 99 18.22 33.16 -18.86
CA VAL A 99 17.54 31.86 -18.75
C VAL A 99 18.41 30.89 -17.95
N ILE A 100 19.70 30.83 -18.28
CA ILE A 100 20.69 29.99 -17.57
C ILE A 100 20.77 30.41 -16.10
N ASP A 101 20.87 31.71 -15.84
CA ASP A 101 20.98 32.27 -14.49
C ASP A 101 19.70 31.99 -13.67
N LEU A 102 18.51 32.09 -14.27
CA LEU A 102 17.25 31.73 -13.62
C LEU A 102 17.21 30.25 -13.23
N ILE A 103 17.51 29.36 -14.17
CA ILE A 103 17.50 27.90 -13.93
C ILE A 103 18.53 27.56 -12.84
N ASN A 104 19.73 28.14 -12.88
CA ASN A 104 20.76 27.89 -11.87
C ASN A 104 20.42 28.49 -10.51
N SER A 105 19.66 29.59 -10.46
CA SER A 105 19.23 30.20 -9.20
C SER A 105 18.07 29.45 -8.53
N VAL A 106 17.09 29.01 -9.31
CA VAL A 106 15.84 28.45 -8.78
C VAL A 106 15.82 26.91 -8.84
N GLY A 107 16.45 26.31 -9.84
CA GLY A 107 16.54 24.86 -10.02
C GLY A 107 17.00 24.10 -8.77
N PRO A 108 18.06 24.54 -8.05
CA PRO A 108 18.51 23.89 -6.82
C PRO A 108 17.45 23.85 -5.70
N LYS A 109 16.52 24.82 -5.64
CA LYS A 109 15.42 24.83 -4.66
C LYS A 109 14.41 23.73 -4.96
N TYR A 110 14.00 23.59 -6.23
CA TYR A 110 13.11 22.51 -6.65
C TYR A 110 13.76 21.14 -6.53
N GLU A 111 15.06 21.05 -6.83
CA GLU A 111 15.86 19.83 -6.66
C GLU A 111 15.92 19.40 -5.19
N SER A 112 16.16 20.36 -4.29
CA SER A 112 16.14 20.14 -2.84
C SER A 112 14.76 19.71 -2.35
N LYS A 113 13.68 20.33 -2.87
CA LYS A 113 12.30 19.94 -2.53
C LYS A 113 11.97 18.53 -3.02
N ARG A 114 12.42 18.17 -4.22
CA ARG A 114 12.28 16.80 -4.75
C ARG A 114 13.01 15.79 -3.87
N GLN A 115 14.24 16.07 -3.45
CA GLN A 115 15.02 15.21 -2.55
C GLN A 115 14.40 15.10 -1.15
N GLU A 116 13.79 16.17 -0.64
CA GLU A 116 12.99 16.14 0.59
C GLU A 116 11.79 15.21 0.43
N VAL A 117 10.98 15.37 -0.62
CA VAL A 117 9.83 14.49 -0.89
C VAL A 117 10.24 13.03 -1.07
N ILE A 118 11.36 12.75 -1.74
CA ILE A 118 11.90 11.38 -1.86
C ILE A 118 12.32 10.85 -0.49
N ARG A 119 13.00 11.65 0.34
CA ARG A 119 13.41 11.25 1.70
C ARG A 119 12.19 11.01 2.58
N ASP A 120 11.20 11.88 2.51
CA ASP A 120 9.95 11.75 3.26
C ASP A 120 9.17 10.53 2.80
N TYR A 121 9.12 10.22 1.50
CA TYR A 121 8.52 8.99 0.99
C TYR A 121 9.27 7.72 1.44
N ILE A 122 10.61 7.76 1.47
CA ILE A 122 11.41 6.64 1.99
C ILE A 122 11.19 6.47 3.50
N ARG A 123 11.08 7.59 4.24
CA ARG A 123 10.83 7.62 5.67
C ARG A 123 9.38 7.27 6.01
N SER A 124 8.42 7.66 5.18
CA SER A 124 7.02 7.27 5.29
C SER A 124 6.81 5.82 4.88
N GLY A 125 7.61 5.26 3.97
CA GLY A 125 7.66 3.81 3.76
C GLY A 125 7.99 3.03 5.03
N THR A 126 8.80 3.59 5.94
CA THR A 126 8.97 3.02 7.29
C THR A 126 7.84 3.37 8.27
N ILE A 127 7.23 4.56 8.18
CA ILE A 127 6.18 5.01 9.12
C ILE A 127 4.80 4.43 8.76
N ASP A 128 4.39 4.39 7.50
CA ASP A 128 3.16 3.74 7.02
C ASP A 128 3.22 2.24 7.21
N GLN A 129 4.39 1.60 7.06
CA GLN A 129 4.55 0.19 7.37
C GLN A 129 4.55 -0.08 8.87
N GLN A 130 5.12 0.82 9.69
CA GLN A 130 5.00 0.76 11.15
C GLN A 130 3.57 1.03 11.62
N LEU A 131 2.86 1.98 11.01
CA LEU A 131 1.47 2.30 11.28
C LEU A 131 0.55 1.18 10.82
N MET A 132 0.78 0.60 9.64
CA MET A 132 0.06 -0.57 9.15
C MET A 132 0.31 -1.79 10.05
N ASN A 133 1.56 -2.05 10.46
CA ASN A 133 1.88 -3.12 11.40
C ASN A 133 1.22 -2.86 12.78
N SER A 134 1.16 -1.60 13.23
CA SER A 134 0.49 -1.21 14.47
C SER A 134 -1.03 -1.39 14.38
N LEU A 135 -1.65 -0.98 13.28
CA LEU A 135 -3.08 -1.15 13.00
C LEU A 135 -3.44 -2.64 12.88
N LEU A 136 -2.62 -3.44 12.18
CA LEU A 136 -2.80 -4.89 12.09
C LEU A 136 -2.65 -5.58 13.45
N ALA A 137 -1.71 -5.16 14.29
CA ALA A 137 -1.57 -5.68 15.65
C ALA A 137 -2.79 -5.33 16.51
N LYS A 138 -3.30 -4.11 16.40
CA LYS A 138 -4.52 -3.66 17.11
C LYS A 138 -5.78 -4.37 16.62
N GLU A 139 -5.87 -4.67 15.33
CA GLU A 139 -6.97 -5.45 14.76
C GLU A 139 -6.92 -6.92 15.19
N ALA A 140 -5.73 -7.52 15.26
CA ALA A 140 -5.53 -8.85 15.81
C ALA A 140 -5.93 -8.92 17.29
N GLU A 141 -5.53 -7.93 18.09
CA GLU A 141 -5.92 -7.79 19.51
C GLU A 141 -7.44 -7.67 19.65
N ARG A 142 -8.10 -6.84 18.83
CA ARG A 142 -9.57 -6.71 18.80
C ARG A 142 -10.26 -8.03 18.49
N MET A 143 -9.73 -8.80 17.53
CA MET A 143 -10.30 -10.09 17.11
C MET A 143 -10.10 -11.18 18.16
N GLN A 144 -8.99 -11.15 18.91
CA GLN A 144 -8.79 -12.05 20.04
C GLN A 144 -9.79 -11.74 21.16
N ILE A 145 -9.93 -10.47 21.54
CA ILE A 145 -10.91 -10.03 22.56
C ILE A 145 -12.33 -10.43 22.14
N LYS A 146 -12.67 -10.30 20.85
CA LYS A 146 -13.98 -10.71 20.34
C LYS A 146 -14.23 -12.22 20.50
N ARG A 147 -13.22 -13.06 20.22
CA ARG A 147 -13.30 -14.52 20.41
C ARG A 147 -13.45 -14.89 21.88
N GLU A 148 -12.66 -14.27 22.75
CA GLU A 148 -12.76 -14.48 24.20
C GLU A 148 -14.16 -14.06 24.73
N LEU A 149 -14.72 -12.97 24.22
CA LEU A 149 -16.08 -12.54 24.55
C LEU A 149 -17.13 -13.55 24.10
N GLU A 150 -16.99 -14.10 22.89
CA GLU A 150 -17.90 -15.12 22.35
C GLU A 150 -17.83 -16.43 23.16
N GLU A 151 -16.63 -16.89 23.53
CA GLU A 151 -16.44 -18.04 24.41
C GLU A 151 -17.04 -17.81 25.80
N LYS A 152 -16.81 -16.63 26.38
CA LYS A 152 -17.38 -16.28 27.69
C LYS A 152 -18.91 -16.22 27.64
N ASN A 153 -19.49 -15.68 26.56
CA ASN A 153 -20.94 -15.68 26.38
C ASN A 153 -21.50 -17.10 26.21
N ALA A 154 -20.78 -18.00 25.54
CA ALA A 154 -21.18 -19.40 25.46
C ALA A 154 -21.13 -20.10 26.83
N GLN A 155 -20.11 -19.82 27.64
CA GLN A 155 -20.01 -20.30 29.02
C GLN A 155 -21.18 -19.81 29.88
N ILE A 156 -21.51 -18.51 29.80
CA ILE A 156 -22.64 -17.91 30.52
C ILE A 156 -23.95 -18.63 30.15
N ARG A 157 -24.25 -18.80 28.86
CA ARG A 157 -25.48 -19.50 28.42
C ARG A 157 -25.56 -20.94 28.92
N THR A 158 -24.42 -21.63 28.96
CA THR A 158 -24.34 -23.00 29.47
C THR A 158 -24.64 -23.04 30.97
N LEU A 159 -24.04 -22.12 31.74
CA LEU A 159 -24.30 -22.00 33.18
C LEU A 159 -25.74 -21.59 33.47
N GLU A 160 -26.32 -20.65 32.72
CA GLU A 160 -27.73 -20.26 32.84
C GLU A 160 -28.67 -21.45 32.59
N ALA A 161 -28.36 -22.27 31.57
CA ALA A 161 -29.13 -23.48 31.30
C ALA A 161 -29.03 -24.51 32.43
N GLN A 162 -27.84 -24.68 33.01
CA GLN A 162 -27.62 -25.56 34.16
C GLN A 162 -28.37 -25.08 35.41
N VAL A 163 -28.30 -23.78 35.72
CA VAL A 163 -29.04 -23.17 36.84
C VAL A 163 -30.54 -23.42 36.66
N LYS A 164 -31.08 -23.15 35.47
CA LYS A 164 -32.51 -23.35 35.18
C LYS A 164 -32.93 -24.83 35.27
N ALA A 165 -32.05 -25.76 34.93
CA ALA A 165 -32.30 -27.18 35.09
C ALA A 165 -32.33 -27.60 36.57
N LEU A 166 -31.39 -27.09 37.38
CA LEU A 166 -31.35 -27.32 38.81
C LEU A 166 -32.58 -26.72 39.53
N GLU A 167 -32.98 -25.50 39.18
CA GLU A 167 -34.20 -24.87 39.71
C GLU A 167 -35.46 -25.71 39.43
N ARG A 168 -35.56 -26.30 38.24
CA ARG A 168 -36.67 -27.19 37.88
C ARG A 168 -36.63 -28.49 38.69
N GLN A 169 -35.46 -29.10 38.86
CA GLN A 169 -35.30 -30.30 39.68
C GLN A 169 -35.69 -30.02 41.14
N LEU A 170 -35.23 -28.91 41.71
CA LEU A 170 -35.55 -28.50 43.07
C LEU A 170 -37.07 -28.32 43.26
N ASN A 171 -37.73 -27.62 42.33
CA ASN A 171 -39.18 -27.43 42.35
C ASN A 171 -39.97 -28.75 42.24
N ASN A 172 -39.47 -29.71 41.46
CA ASN A 172 -40.10 -31.02 41.34
C ASN A 172 -39.96 -31.83 42.63
N VAL A 173 -38.78 -31.79 43.27
CA VAL A 173 -38.57 -32.42 44.59
C VAL A 173 -39.50 -31.79 45.63
N HIS A 174 -39.64 -30.46 45.64
CA HIS A 174 -40.53 -29.75 46.57
C HIS A 174 -42.02 -30.04 46.38
N ARG A 175 -42.44 -30.49 45.20
CA ARG A 175 -43.83 -30.90 44.90
C ARG A 175 -44.12 -32.37 45.25
N MET A 176 -43.07 -33.17 45.45
CA MET A 176 -43.18 -34.60 45.78
C MET A 176 -43.03 -34.87 47.28
N SER A 177 -42.56 -33.89 48.05
CA SER A 177 -42.59 -33.85 49.52
C SER A 177 -43.89 -33.24 50.03
#